data_AF-A0A3A5M425-F1
#
_entry.id   AF-A0A3A5M425-F1
#
_cell.length_a   1.000
_cell.length_b   1.000
_cell.length_c   1.000
_cell.angle_alpha   90.00
_cell.angle_beta   90.00
_cell.angle_gamma   90.00
#
_symmetry.space_group_name_H-M   'P 1'
#
loop_
_entity.id
_entity.type
_entity.pdbx_description
1 polymer ?
#
loop_
_entity_poly.entity_id
_entity_poly.type
_entity_poly.pdbx_seq_one_letter_code
_entity_poly.pdbx_strand_id
1 'polypeptide(L)'
;MGVAALAGHNRITTQALTSTARAAAAEVLGVAPTQVKASFSDDKGLLALLLALPLPVPALTRVADDPSIVDSFGGPLWSRAAAARTPILDRVQQLTGARLSRVDIRIIGSTVTKGARVL
;
A
#
# COMPACT_ATOMS: atom_id res chain seq x y z
N MET A 1 -25.73 -1.45 42.14
CA MET A 1 -24.52 -2.30 42.14
C MET A 1 -23.77 -2.08 40.83
N GLY A 2 -22.68 -1.31 40.85
CA GLY A 2 -21.61 -1.42 39.84
C GLY A 2 -20.79 -2.69 40.14
N VAL A 3 -19.94 -3.25 39.27
CA VAL A 3 -19.07 -2.75 38.19
C VAL A 3 -18.70 -3.99 37.33
N ALA A 4 -18.46 -3.92 36.03
CA ALA A 4 -17.19 -3.44 35.49
C ALA A 4 -17.32 -3.01 34.02
N ALA A 5 -16.98 -1.75 33.75
CA ALA A 5 -16.53 -1.34 32.45
C ALA A 5 -15.25 -2.13 32.14
N LEU A 6 -15.30 -3.02 31.14
CA LEU A 6 -14.11 -3.71 30.69
C LEU A 6 -13.06 -2.67 30.29
N ALA A 7 -11.88 -2.80 30.89
CA ALA A 7 -10.70 -2.00 30.62
C ALA A 7 -10.48 -1.81 29.11
N GLY A 8 -10.06 -0.60 28.73
CA GLY A 8 -9.94 -0.11 27.37
C GLY A 8 -9.25 -1.09 26.42
N HIS A 9 -10.05 -1.79 25.62
CA HIS A 9 -9.58 -2.39 24.39
C HIS A 9 -9.83 -1.37 23.31
N ASN A 10 -8.77 -0.76 22.77
CA ASN A 10 -8.87 -0.09 21.49
C ASN A 10 -9.10 -1.17 20.43
N ARG A 11 -10.36 -1.61 20.28
CA ARG A 11 -10.74 -2.61 19.29
C ARG A 11 -10.70 -1.96 17.92
N ILE A 12 -9.50 -1.87 17.36
CA ILE A 12 -9.34 -1.53 15.95
C ILE A 12 -10.01 -2.65 15.17
N THR A 13 -11.17 -2.34 14.59
CA THR A 13 -11.90 -3.31 13.79
C THR A 13 -11.04 -3.70 12.59
N THR A 14 -11.20 -4.92 12.08
CA THR A 14 -10.51 -5.34 10.85
C THR A 14 -10.73 -4.36 9.70
N GLN A 15 -11.89 -3.69 9.68
CA GLN A 15 -12.19 -2.63 8.73
C GLN A 15 -11.31 -1.39 8.90
N ALA A 16 -11.06 -0.94 10.13
CA ALA A 16 -10.17 0.18 10.41
C ALA A 16 -8.72 -0.16 10.00
N LEU A 17 -8.21 -1.35 10.37
CA LEU A 17 -6.90 -1.84 9.90
C LEU A 17 -6.81 -1.84 8.37
N THR A 18 -7.85 -2.37 7.72
CA THR A 18 -7.92 -2.46 6.25
C THR A 18 -7.94 -1.08 5.61
N SER A 19 -8.71 -0.13 6.15
CA SER A 19 -8.77 1.24 5.66
C SER A 19 -7.42 1.95 5.79
N THR A 20 -6.78 1.83 6.95
CA THR A 20 -5.44 2.40 7.20
C THR A 20 -4.39 1.80 6.27
N ALA A 21 -4.39 0.48 6.07
CA ALA A 21 -3.48 -0.17 5.14
C ALA A 21 -3.68 0.28 3.68
N ARG A 22 -4.94 0.46 3.25
CA ARG A 22 -5.23 1.00 1.90
C ARG A 22 -4.71 2.40 1.73
N ALA A 23 -4.94 3.28 2.70
CA ALA A 23 -4.47 4.67 2.67
C ALA A 23 -2.93 4.73 2.65
N ALA A 24 -2.27 4.03 3.57
CA ALA A 24 -0.80 3.99 3.63
C ALA A 24 -0.18 3.44 2.35
N ALA A 25 -0.72 2.35 1.79
CA ALA A 25 -0.24 1.80 0.54
C ALA A 25 -0.47 2.73 -0.66
N ALA A 26 -1.63 3.40 -0.70
CA ALA A 26 -1.97 4.36 -1.74
C ALA A 26 -1.01 5.56 -1.76
N GLU A 27 -0.69 6.10 -0.59
CA GLU A 27 0.28 7.19 -0.42
C GLU A 27 1.68 6.76 -0.88
N VAL A 28 2.17 5.60 -0.43
CA VAL A 28 3.51 5.11 -0.79
C VAL A 28 3.64 4.79 -2.29
N LEU A 29 2.59 4.22 -2.89
CA LEU A 29 2.64 3.72 -4.27
C LEU A 29 2.10 4.72 -5.30
N GLY A 30 1.57 5.86 -4.86
CA GLY A 30 1.03 6.91 -5.74
C GLY A 30 -0.22 6.48 -6.50
N VAL A 31 -1.13 5.75 -5.85
CA VAL A 31 -2.38 5.25 -6.44
C VAL A 31 -3.60 5.73 -5.66
N ALA A 32 -4.79 5.64 -6.24
CA ALA A 32 -6.00 5.98 -5.49
C ALA A 32 -6.30 4.90 -4.42
N PRO A 33 -6.68 5.27 -3.17
CA PRO A 33 -7.03 4.29 -2.13
C PRO A 33 -8.13 3.31 -2.52
N THR A 34 -9.04 3.72 -3.40
CA THR A 34 -10.12 2.88 -3.95
C THR A 34 -9.62 1.77 -4.87
N GLN A 35 -8.42 1.91 -5.42
CA GLN A 35 -7.78 0.90 -6.27
C GLN A 35 -6.95 -0.11 -5.45
N VAL A 36 -6.77 0.13 -4.16
CA VAL A 36 -6.02 -0.76 -3.27
C VAL A 36 -6.97 -1.74 -2.58
N LYS A 37 -6.78 -3.02 -2.84
CA LYS A 37 -7.37 -4.10 -2.04
C LYS A 37 -6.35 -4.52 -0.99
N ALA A 38 -6.79 -4.56 0.27
CA ALA A 38 -5.98 -4.98 1.40
C ALA A 38 -6.72 -6.09 2.14
N SER A 39 -5.97 -7.10 2.58
CA SER A 39 -6.46 -8.19 3.42
C SER A 39 -5.38 -8.59 4.42
N PHE A 40 -5.80 -8.91 5.63
CA PHE A 40 -4.93 -9.40 6.69
C PHE A 40 -5.18 -10.89 6.92
N SER A 41 -4.11 -11.61 7.23
CA SER A 41 -4.13 -12.99 7.68
C SER A 41 -3.24 -13.15 8.90
N ASP A 42 -3.64 -14.00 9.84
CA ASP A 42 -2.77 -14.37 10.95
C ASP A 42 -1.53 -15.11 10.41
N ASP A 43 -0.39 -14.78 10.98
CA ASP A 43 0.90 -15.36 10.70
C ASP A 43 1.63 -15.60 12.03
N LYS A 44 1.24 -16.67 12.72
CA LYS A 44 1.84 -17.10 14.00
C LYS A 44 1.75 -16.01 15.08
N GLY A 45 0.60 -15.34 15.18
CA GLY A 45 0.37 -14.26 16.15
C GLY A 45 0.89 -12.88 15.71
N LEU A 46 1.42 -12.78 14.49
CA LEU A 46 1.62 -11.51 13.77
C LEU A 46 0.60 -11.41 12.63
N LEU A 47 0.49 -10.24 12.01
CA LEU A 47 -0.35 -10.06 10.83
C LEU A 47 0.49 -10.06 9.54
N ALA A 48 0.12 -10.90 8.58
CA ALA A 48 0.57 -10.77 7.21
C ALA A 48 -0.42 -9.88 6.44
N LEU A 49 0.11 -8.84 5.77
CA LEU A 49 -0.68 -7.93 4.94
C LEU A 49 -0.50 -8.29 3.46
N LEU A 50 -1.60 -8.62 2.80
CA LEU A 50 -1.65 -8.78 1.35
C LEU A 50 -2.30 -7.55 0.71
N LEU A 51 -1.61 -6.97 -0.27
CA LEU A 51 -2.06 -5.84 -1.07
C LEU A 51 -2.22 -6.26 -2.53
N ALA A 52 -3.31 -5.85 -3.16
CA ALA A 52 -3.51 -5.98 -4.61
C ALA A 52 -3.94 -4.64 -5.20
N LEU A 53 -3.13 -4.11 -6.12
CA LEU A 53 -3.34 -2.80 -6.72
C LEU A 53 -2.69 -2.70 -8.12
N PRO A 54 -3.19 -1.82 -9.01
CA PRO A 54 -2.49 -1.47 -10.24
C PRO A 54 -1.34 -0.49 -9.95
N LEU A 55 -0.25 -0.53 -10.71
CA LEU A 55 0.84 0.47 -10.57
C LEU A 55 0.86 1.48 -11.71
N PRO A 56 1.15 2.76 -11.44
CA PRO A 56 1.22 3.78 -12.47
C PRO A 56 2.49 3.59 -13.31
N VAL A 57 2.36 3.61 -14.63
CA VAL A 57 3.44 3.45 -15.60
C VAL A 57 3.50 4.63 -16.57
N PRO A 58 4.69 5.00 -17.06
CA PRO A 58 4.80 5.95 -18.16
C PRO A 58 4.12 5.39 -19.42
N ALA A 59 3.61 6.27 -20.27
CA ALA A 59 3.11 5.87 -21.58
C ALA A 59 4.23 5.25 -22.42
N LEU A 60 3.97 4.10 -23.06
CA LEU A 60 4.97 3.38 -23.85
C LEU A 60 5.57 4.21 -24.98
N THR A 61 4.77 5.09 -25.61
CA THR A 61 5.27 6.04 -26.62
C THR A 61 6.36 6.94 -26.05
N ARG A 62 6.19 7.41 -24.81
CA ARG A 62 7.16 8.27 -24.15
C ARG A 62 8.41 7.51 -23.69
N VAL A 63 8.27 6.23 -23.35
CA VAL A 63 9.41 5.35 -23.06
C VAL A 63 10.21 5.06 -24.34
N ALA A 64 9.53 4.94 -25.48
CA ALA A 64 10.21 4.78 -26.77
C ALA A 64 11.01 6.04 -27.16
N ASP A 65 10.49 7.23 -26.85
CA ASP A 65 11.18 8.50 -27.09
C ASP A 65 12.34 8.73 -26.11
N ASP A 66 12.13 8.46 -24.82
CA ASP A 66 13.13 8.59 -23.76
C ASP A 66 13.00 7.45 -22.73
N PRO A 67 13.86 6.42 -22.81
CA PRO A 67 13.87 5.29 -21.87
C PRO A 67 14.15 5.71 -20.41
N SER A 68 14.87 6.81 -20.20
CA SER A 68 15.27 7.31 -18.87
C SER A 68 14.06 7.71 -18.01
N ILE A 69 12.90 7.91 -18.62
CA ILE A 69 11.66 8.20 -17.88
C ILE A 69 11.26 7.06 -16.94
N VAL A 70 11.67 5.82 -17.23
CA VAL A 70 11.38 4.68 -16.35
C VAL A 70 12.03 4.88 -14.98
N ASP A 71 13.24 5.45 -14.92
CA ASP A 71 13.93 5.74 -13.67
C ASP A 71 13.22 6.82 -12.86
N SER A 72 12.63 7.82 -13.53
CA SER A 72 11.79 8.84 -12.87
C SER A 72 10.53 8.25 -12.21
N PHE A 73 10.08 7.07 -12.64
CA PHE A 73 8.99 6.33 -12.01
C PHE A 73 9.47 5.38 -10.89
N GLY A 74 10.76 5.39 -10.55
CA GLY A 74 11.36 4.48 -9.58
C GLY A 74 11.85 3.16 -10.18
N GLY A 75 12.05 3.13 -11.51
CA GLY A 75 12.60 1.99 -12.22
C GLY A 75 11.58 0.88 -12.52
N PRO A 76 12.04 -0.37 -12.64
CA PRO A 76 11.19 -1.53 -12.92
C PRO A 76 10.07 -1.69 -11.88
N LEU A 77 8.90 -2.18 -12.32
CA LEU A 77 7.73 -2.38 -11.46
C LEU A 77 8.02 -3.25 -10.23
N TRP A 78 8.83 -4.29 -10.38
CA TRP A 78 9.23 -5.16 -9.27
C TRP A 78 10.06 -4.40 -8.22
N SER A 79 11.02 -3.58 -8.66
CA SER A 79 11.86 -2.77 -7.76
C SER A 79 11.01 -1.79 -6.96
N ARG A 80 10.02 -1.17 -7.60
CA ARG A 80 9.07 -0.26 -6.92
C ARG A 80 8.23 -0.98 -5.87
N ALA A 81 7.69 -2.15 -6.21
CA ALA A 81 6.95 -2.96 -5.25
C ALA A 81 7.83 -3.44 -4.09
N ALA A 82 9.08 -3.85 -4.36
CA ALA A 82 10.03 -4.25 -3.33
C ALA A 82 10.37 -3.09 -2.38
N ALA A 83 10.68 -1.91 -2.94
CA ALA A 83 11.00 -0.72 -2.17
C ALA A 83 9.83 -0.22 -1.30
N ALA A 84 8.58 -0.46 -1.72
CA ALA A 84 7.40 -0.03 -0.99
C ALA A 84 7.05 -0.90 0.23
N ARG A 85 7.59 -2.13 0.34
CA ARG A 85 7.21 -3.06 1.43
C ARG A 85 7.52 -2.50 2.81
N THR A 86 8.74 -2.01 3.01
CA THR A 86 9.19 -1.48 4.31
C THR A 86 8.45 -0.21 4.71
N PRO A 87 8.33 0.83 3.85
CA PRO A 87 7.56 2.02 4.19
C PRO A 87 6.09 1.73 4.54
N ILE A 88 5.44 0.82 3.82
CA ILE A 88 4.05 0.44 4.09
C ILE A 88 3.95 -0.29 5.44
N LEU A 89 4.85 -1.25 5.68
CA LEU A 89 4.90 -2.00 6.93
C LEU A 89 5.07 -1.04 8.12
N ASP A 90 6.05 -0.15 8.06
CA ASP A 90 6.33 0.83 9.12
C ASP A 90 5.14 1.77 9.34
N ARG A 91 4.56 2.29 8.26
CA ARG A 91 3.43 3.22 8.34
C ARG A 91 2.19 2.57 8.94
N VAL A 92 1.87 1.35 8.53
CA VAL A 92 0.71 0.62 9.07
C VAL A 92 0.92 0.28 10.54
N GLN A 93 2.11 -0.18 10.93
CA GLN A 93 2.40 -0.47 12.34
C GLN A 93 2.34 0.80 13.20
N GLN A 94 2.90 1.93 12.73
CA GLN A 94 2.84 3.21 13.44
C GLN A 94 1.41 3.73 13.61
N LEU A 95 0.57 3.63 12.58
CA LEU A 95 -0.78 4.19 12.61
C LEU A 95 -1.78 3.31 13.38
N THR A 96 -1.54 2.00 13.44
CA THR A 96 -2.49 1.05 14.03
C THR A 96 -2.02 0.42 15.33
N GLY A 97 -0.72 0.45 15.62
CA GLY A 97 -0.12 -0.31 16.72
C GLY A 97 -0.14 -1.83 16.51
N ALA A 98 -0.63 -2.33 15.38
CA ALA A 98 -0.58 -3.74 15.04
C ALA A 98 0.85 -4.17 14.70
N ARG A 99 1.20 -5.43 14.94
CA ARG A 99 2.49 -6.01 14.57
C ARG A 99 2.35 -6.80 13.28
N LEU A 100 3.07 -6.38 12.24
CA LEU A 100 3.05 -7.04 10.94
C LEU A 100 4.31 -7.88 10.77
N SER A 101 4.17 -9.10 10.23
CA SER A 101 5.32 -9.94 9.88
C SER A 101 5.86 -9.63 8.49
N ARG A 102 4.97 -9.34 7.53
CA ARG A 102 5.33 -9.06 6.14
C ARG A 102 4.24 -8.28 5.40
N VAL A 103 4.66 -7.71 4.26
CA VAL A 103 3.79 -7.11 3.26
C VAL A 103 4.04 -7.78 1.91
N ASP A 104 3.00 -8.41 1.38
CA ASP A 104 2.97 -9.02 0.05
C ASP A 104 2.20 -8.11 -0.91
N ILE A 105 2.85 -7.72 -2.01
CA ILE A 105 2.27 -6.79 -3.01
C ILE A 105 2.04 -7.54 -4.31
N ARG A 106 0.77 -7.63 -4.71
CA ARG A 106 0.34 -8.20 -5.99
C ARG A 106 -0.01 -7.07 -6.95
N ILE A 107 0.77 -6.95 -8.02
CA ILE A 107 0.48 -6.04 -9.12
C ILE A 107 -0.57 -6.70 -10.01
N ILE A 108 -1.78 -6.13 -10.03
CA ILE A 108 -2.92 -6.70 -10.78
C ILE A 108 -3.22 -5.97 -12.10
N GLY A 109 -2.44 -4.93 -12.41
CA GLY A 109 -2.59 -4.15 -13.62
C GLY A 109 -1.67 -2.92 -13.61
N SER A 110 -1.83 -2.07 -14.62
CA SER A 110 -1.10 -0.81 -14.73
C SER A 110 -2.01 0.34 -15.13
N THR A 111 -1.77 1.52 -14.57
CA THR A 111 -2.45 2.76 -14.97
C THR A 111 -1.49 3.65 -15.74
N VAL A 112 -1.88 4.11 -16.93
CA VAL A 112 -1.00 4.97 -17.73
C VAL A 112 -1.09 6.40 -17.19
N THR A 113 0.01 6.90 -16.63
CA THR A 113 0.10 8.30 -16.23
C THR A 113 0.37 9.15 -17.48
N LYS A 114 -0.68 9.83 -17.97
CA LYS A 114 -0.48 10.91 -18.95
C LYS A 114 0.26 12.02 -18.21
N GLY A 115 1.51 12.28 -18.59
CA GLY A 115 2.29 13.37 -18.02
C GLY A 115 1.46 14.65 -18.01
N ALA A 116 1.37 15.29 -16.85
CA ALA A 116 0.57 16.50 -16.68
C ALA A 116 0.96 17.51 -17.78
N ARG A 117 -0.02 17.99 -18.54
CA ARG A 117 0.19 19.17 -19.39
C ARG A 117 0.36 20.33 -18.43
N VAL A 118 1.55 20.92 -18.39
CA VAL A 118 1.73 22.25 -17.81
C VAL A 118 1.01 23.24 -18.74
N LEU A 119 0.05 23.98 -18.20
CA LEU A 119 -0.60 25.13 -18.85
C LEU A 119 0.19 26.39 -18.49
#